data_AF-A0AAU1BP26-F1
#
_entry.id   AF-A0AAU1BP26-F1
#
_cell.length_a   1.000
_cell.length_b   1.000
_cell.length_c   1.000
_cell.angle_alpha   90.00
_cell.angle_beta   90.00
_cell.angle_gamma   90.00
#
_symmetry.space_group_name_H-M   'P 1'
#
loop_
_entity.id
_entity.type
_entity.pdbx_description
1 polymer ?
#
loop_
_entity_poly.entity_id
_entity_poly.type
_entity_poly.pdbx_seq_one_letter_code
_entity_poly.pdbx_strand_id
1 'polypeptide(L)'
;MTTMTERDALRDALGLLRDREQVAERLLESSAKHSFDPDKELDWDAPVEDGKWFWPPELLSLYDTPLWRKMSEEQRMDLARHEAASLASLGIWFEIILMQLLVRHIYDKSLTSNHVRYALTEIADECRHSMMFARMIKKGGAPTYRVPRVYHNLARVLKTVSTTPGSFAATLLGEEILDWMQRLTFPDERVQTIVRGVTRIHVVEEARHVRYAREELRRQMVSAPRWERELTRISCGEAARVFATCFVNPQVYENVGLDRREAVAQVKASGHRREVMQSGAGRLTEFLDDIGVMNGLSRRLWKSSGLLA
;
A
#
# COMPACT_ATOMS: atom_id res chain seq x y z
N MET A 1 18.70 35.19 9.27
CA MET A 1 17.72 34.82 8.22
C MET A 1 18.38 35.04 6.88
N THR A 2 18.98 33.99 6.32
CA THR A 2 19.56 34.04 4.99
C THR A 2 18.44 33.73 4.01
N THR A 3 17.97 34.73 3.27
CA THR A 3 17.01 34.57 2.18
C THR A 3 17.58 33.60 1.15
N MET A 4 17.03 32.38 1.07
CA MET A 4 17.29 31.48 -0.05
C MET A 4 16.89 32.21 -1.33
N THR A 5 17.86 32.54 -2.16
CA THR A 5 17.58 33.06 -3.51
C THR A 5 16.98 31.95 -4.36
N GLU A 6 16.10 32.27 -5.31
CA GLU A 6 15.46 31.31 -6.24
C GLU A 6 16.44 30.38 -6.99
N ARG A 7 17.74 30.72 -7.01
CA ARG A 7 18.81 29.93 -7.65
C ARG A 7 19.19 28.65 -6.89
N ASP A 8 18.89 28.55 -5.59
CA ASP A 8 19.23 27.36 -4.78
C ASP A 8 18.04 26.41 -4.55
N ALA A 9 16.87 26.74 -5.12
CA ALA A 9 15.68 25.92 -4.96
C ALA A 9 15.77 24.66 -5.84
N LEU A 10 15.80 23.50 -5.20
CA LEU A 10 15.74 22.20 -5.89
C LEU A 10 14.46 22.09 -6.72
N ARG A 11 14.59 21.54 -7.94
CA ARG A 11 13.49 21.33 -8.90
C ARG A 11 13.60 19.95 -9.54
N ASP A 12 12.44 19.39 -9.90
CA ASP A 12 12.31 18.22 -10.77
C ASP A 12 11.28 18.50 -11.88
N ALA A 13 10.83 17.46 -12.61
CA ALA A 13 9.85 17.60 -13.68
C ALA A 13 8.48 18.12 -13.20
N LEU A 14 8.14 17.93 -11.92
CA LEU A 14 6.90 18.40 -11.29
C LEU A 14 7.05 19.82 -10.69
N GLY A 15 8.19 20.48 -10.91
CA GLY A 15 8.44 21.87 -10.53
C GLY A 15 9.27 22.04 -9.26
N LEU A 16 9.05 23.14 -8.55
CA LEU A 16 9.77 23.50 -7.32
C LEU A 16 9.47 22.53 -6.19
N LEU A 17 10.52 22.08 -5.51
CA LEU A 17 10.37 21.35 -4.26
C LEU A 17 9.95 22.29 -3.14
N ARG A 18 8.95 21.87 -2.36
CA ARG A 18 8.46 22.63 -1.21
C ARG A 18 9.46 22.58 -0.06
N ASP A 19 9.38 23.53 0.85
CA ASP A 19 10.19 23.46 2.09
C ASP A 19 9.74 22.27 2.95
N ARG A 20 10.71 21.51 3.47
CA ARG A 20 10.45 20.26 4.19
C ARG A 20 9.70 20.51 5.50
N GLU A 21 10.12 21.52 6.26
CA GLU A 21 9.53 21.81 7.57
C GLU A 21 8.11 22.38 7.44
N GLN A 22 7.87 23.24 6.44
CA GLN A 22 6.52 23.74 6.13
C GLN A 22 5.58 22.64 5.66
N VAL A 23 6.07 21.66 4.88
CA VAL A 23 5.26 20.49 4.49
C VAL A 23 4.90 19.68 5.73
N ALA A 24 5.88 19.39 6.59
CA ALA A 24 5.66 18.62 7.81
C ALA A 24 4.70 19.32 8.79
N GLU A 25 4.81 20.64 8.96
CA GLU A 25 3.90 21.42 9.80
C GLU A 25 2.44 21.28 9.37
N ARG A 26 2.14 21.45 8.07
CA ARG A 26 0.78 21.28 7.53
C ARG A 26 0.26 19.85 7.70
N LEU A 27 1.13 18.86 7.55
CA LEU A 27 0.75 17.46 7.72
C LEU A 27 0.47 17.13 9.19
N LEU A 28 1.23 17.71 10.14
CA LEU A 28 0.97 17.62 11.57
C LEU A 28 -0.37 18.27 11.94
N GLU A 29 -0.67 19.46 11.42
CA GLU A 29 -1.98 20.12 11.61
C GLU A 29 -3.14 19.27 11.09
N SER A 30 -2.94 18.61 9.95
CA SER A 30 -3.93 17.68 9.39
C SER A 30 -4.07 16.42 10.24
N SER A 31 -2.98 15.86 10.76
CA SER A 31 -2.99 14.65 11.59
C SER A 31 -3.70 14.91 12.91
N ALA A 32 -3.49 16.09 13.52
CA ALA A 32 -4.22 16.49 14.73
C ALA A 32 -5.75 16.52 14.58
N LYS A 33 -6.27 16.67 13.34
CA LYS A 33 -7.71 16.69 13.04
C LYS A 33 -8.25 15.33 12.59
N HIS A 34 -7.38 14.47 12.06
CA HIS A 34 -7.77 13.32 11.25
C HIS A 34 -6.93 12.07 11.54
N SER A 35 -6.41 11.95 12.78
CA SER A 35 -5.90 10.70 13.33
C SER A 35 -6.96 10.07 14.22
N PHE A 36 -7.25 8.80 14.00
CA PHE A 36 -8.37 8.09 14.62
C PHE A 36 -7.86 7.02 15.60
N ASP A 37 -8.65 6.76 16.64
CA ASP A 37 -8.45 5.60 17.52
C ASP A 37 -9.41 4.49 17.07
N PRO A 38 -8.97 3.51 16.27
CA PRO A 38 -9.88 2.53 15.67
C PRO A 38 -10.60 1.68 16.71
N ASP A 39 -10.10 1.59 17.95
CA ASP A 39 -10.77 0.86 19.03
C ASP A 39 -12.00 1.61 19.57
N LYS A 40 -12.07 2.94 19.37
CA LYS A 40 -13.18 3.79 19.80
C LYS A 40 -14.09 4.22 18.65
N GLU A 41 -13.54 4.33 17.44
CA GLU A 41 -14.22 4.85 16.26
C GLU A 41 -15.06 3.79 15.54
N LEU A 42 -14.83 2.51 15.81
CA LEU A 42 -15.51 1.39 15.18
C LEU A 42 -16.25 0.55 16.23
N ASP A 43 -17.50 0.20 15.91
CA ASP A 43 -18.27 -0.76 16.70
C ASP A 43 -17.81 -2.18 16.36
N TRP A 44 -16.83 -2.67 17.10
CA TRP A 44 -16.30 -4.01 16.96
C TRP A 44 -17.22 -5.10 17.53
N ASP A 45 -18.23 -4.73 18.31
CA ASP A 45 -19.16 -5.68 18.93
C ASP A 45 -20.37 -5.94 18.02
N ALA A 46 -20.70 -5.02 17.11
CA ALA A 46 -21.72 -5.19 16.07
C ALA A 46 -21.58 -6.53 15.34
N PRO A 47 -22.67 -7.30 15.13
CA PRO A 47 -22.59 -8.59 14.45
C PRO A 47 -22.16 -8.43 12.98
N VAL A 48 -21.57 -9.51 12.42
CA VAL A 48 -21.37 -9.60 10.97
C VAL A 48 -22.75 -9.65 10.30
N GLU A 49 -22.92 -8.86 9.25
CA GLU A 49 -24.20 -8.68 8.57
C GLU A 49 -24.40 -9.77 7.51
N ASP A 50 -25.48 -10.54 7.60
CA ASP A 50 -25.80 -11.57 6.60
C ASP A 50 -26.01 -10.96 5.21
N GLY A 51 -25.54 -11.65 4.17
CA GLY A 51 -25.67 -11.20 2.78
C GLY A 51 -24.72 -10.07 2.36
N LYS A 52 -23.87 -9.55 3.26
CA LYS A 52 -22.89 -8.51 2.93
C LYS A 52 -21.48 -9.06 2.69
N TRP A 53 -20.81 -8.46 1.72
CA TRP A 53 -19.47 -8.84 1.29
C TRP A 53 -18.39 -8.32 2.24
N PHE A 54 -17.30 -9.06 2.44
CA PHE A 54 -16.11 -8.56 3.14
C PHE A 54 -15.18 -7.74 2.23
N TRP A 55 -15.37 -7.82 0.92
CA TRP A 55 -14.64 -7.05 -0.08
C TRP A 55 -15.50 -6.93 -1.33
N PRO A 56 -15.47 -5.79 -2.07
CA PRO A 56 -16.27 -5.64 -3.28
C PRO A 56 -16.00 -6.78 -4.27
N PRO A 57 -17.03 -7.43 -4.82
CA PRO A 57 -16.86 -8.60 -5.68
C PRO A 57 -16.01 -8.29 -6.91
N GLU A 58 -16.13 -7.07 -7.46
CA GLU A 58 -15.37 -6.63 -8.63
C GLU A 58 -13.86 -6.49 -8.35
N LEU A 59 -13.43 -6.48 -7.09
CA LEU A 59 -12.02 -6.43 -6.71
C LEU A 59 -11.41 -7.82 -6.46
N LEU A 60 -12.24 -8.87 -6.42
CA LEU A 60 -11.78 -10.24 -6.14
C LEU A 60 -10.98 -10.81 -7.29
N SER A 61 -9.98 -11.61 -6.95
CA SER A 61 -8.99 -12.11 -7.91
C SER A 61 -9.60 -12.93 -9.05
N LEU A 62 -10.66 -13.67 -8.77
CA LEU A 62 -11.34 -14.55 -9.71
C LEU A 62 -12.53 -13.89 -10.40
N TYR A 63 -12.88 -12.65 -10.09
CA TYR A 63 -14.05 -11.99 -10.67
C TYR A 63 -14.06 -12.10 -12.21
N ASP A 64 -15.24 -12.39 -12.76
CA ASP A 64 -15.53 -12.61 -14.18
C ASP A 64 -14.81 -13.80 -14.87
N THR A 65 -14.02 -14.60 -14.14
CA THR A 65 -13.41 -15.82 -14.70
C THR A 65 -14.42 -16.96 -14.91
N PRO A 66 -14.13 -17.96 -15.77
CA PRO A 66 -14.93 -19.17 -15.87
C PRO A 66 -15.16 -19.89 -14.54
N LEU A 67 -14.16 -19.92 -13.65
CA LEU A 67 -14.28 -20.51 -12.31
C LEU A 67 -15.27 -19.72 -11.45
N TRP A 68 -15.15 -18.39 -11.44
CA TRP A 68 -16.07 -17.51 -10.72
C TRP A 68 -17.53 -17.72 -11.13
N ARG A 69 -17.80 -17.84 -12.43
CA ARG A 69 -19.17 -18.07 -12.94
C ARG A 69 -19.76 -19.41 -12.48
N LYS A 70 -18.93 -20.40 -12.15
CA LYS A 70 -19.34 -21.70 -11.63
C LYS A 70 -19.48 -21.75 -10.10
N MET A 71 -18.82 -20.85 -9.38
CA MET A 71 -18.93 -20.78 -7.91
C MET A 71 -20.34 -20.43 -7.48
N SER A 72 -20.80 -21.03 -6.37
CA SER A 72 -22.02 -20.58 -5.70
C SER A 72 -21.84 -19.17 -5.12
N GLU A 73 -22.95 -18.49 -4.81
CA GLU A 73 -22.90 -17.19 -4.14
C GLU A 73 -22.18 -17.27 -2.79
N GLU A 74 -22.46 -18.31 -2.00
CA GLU A 74 -21.78 -18.59 -0.75
C GLU A 74 -20.26 -18.72 -0.92
N GLN A 75 -19.79 -19.49 -1.91
CA GLN A 75 -18.35 -19.62 -2.19
C GLN A 75 -17.72 -18.28 -2.62
N ARG A 76 -18.46 -17.43 -3.35
CA ARG A 76 -17.97 -16.10 -3.75
C ARG A 76 -17.85 -15.17 -2.55
N MET A 77 -18.85 -15.15 -1.67
CA MET A 77 -18.82 -14.38 -0.44
C MET A 77 -17.71 -14.85 0.49
N ASP A 78 -17.50 -16.17 0.57
CA ASP A 78 -16.42 -16.75 1.36
C ASP A 78 -15.04 -16.41 0.79
N LEU A 79 -14.90 -16.44 -0.54
CA LEU A 79 -13.69 -15.94 -1.20
C LEU A 79 -13.42 -14.48 -0.85
N ALA A 80 -14.45 -13.62 -0.82
CA ALA A 80 -14.30 -12.24 -0.42
C ALA A 80 -13.78 -12.08 1.01
N ARG A 81 -14.29 -12.89 1.93
CA ARG A 81 -13.85 -12.95 3.33
C ARG A 81 -12.39 -13.37 3.45
N HIS A 82 -11.99 -14.40 2.71
CA HIS A 82 -10.61 -14.89 2.72
C HIS A 82 -9.63 -13.95 2.00
N GLU A 83 -10.01 -13.34 0.88
CA GLU A 83 -9.16 -12.35 0.18
C GLU A 83 -9.03 -11.05 0.98
N ALA A 84 -10.09 -10.56 1.63
CA ALA A 84 -10.00 -9.41 2.55
C ALA A 84 -8.99 -9.68 3.68
N ALA A 85 -9.04 -10.87 4.28
CA ALA A 85 -8.08 -11.28 5.31
C ALA A 85 -6.64 -11.42 4.76
N SER A 86 -6.49 -11.87 3.51
CA SER A 86 -5.18 -11.92 2.84
C SER A 86 -4.60 -10.53 2.62
N LEU A 87 -5.43 -9.57 2.17
CA LEU A 87 -5.02 -8.18 1.96
C LEU A 87 -4.66 -7.49 3.27
N ALA A 88 -5.47 -7.68 4.32
CA ALA A 88 -5.17 -7.18 5.66
C ALA A 88 -3.88 -7.77 6.23
N SER A 89 -3.63 -9.07 6.01
CA SER A 89 -2.39 -9.72 6.43
C SER A 89 -1.16 -9.17 5.69
N LEU A 90 -1.31 -8.88 4.39
CA LEU A 90 -0.28 -8.23 3.58
C LEU A 90 -0.03 -6.80 4.06
N GLY A 91 -1.09 -6.04 4.37
CA GLY A 91 -1.03 -4.68 4.92
C GLY A 91 -0.21 -4.63 6.20
N ILE A 92 -0.54 -5.46 7.20
CA ILE A 92 0.23 -5.54 8.46
C ILE A 92 1.72 -5.83 8.19
N TRP A 93 2.01 -6.80 7.31
CA TRP A 93 3.40 -7.13 6.97
C TRP A 93 4.13 -5.94 6.31
N PHE A 94 3.43 -5.20 5.47
CA PHE A 94 3.95 -4.03 4.77
C PHE A 94 4.18 -2.85 5.72
N GLU A 95 3.22 -2.49 6.56
CA GLU A 95 3.34 -1.42 7.56
C GLU A 95 4.49 -1.65 8.53
N ILE A 96 4.73 -2.91 8.94
CA ILE A 96 5.91 -3.27 9.75
C ILE A 96 7.23 -2.97 9.01
N ILE A 97 7.26 -3.11 7.69
CA ILE A 97 8.43 -2.72 6.88
C ILE A 97 8.54 -1.20 6.82
N LEU A 98 7.43 -0.49 6.59
CA LEU A 98 7.40 0.98 6.53
C LEU A 98 7.91 1.61 7.82
N MET A 99 7.40 1.17 8.97
CA MET A 99 7.86 1.66 10.27
C MET A 99 9.37 1.48 10.45
N GLN A 100 9.93 0.34 10.05
CA GLN A 100 11.39 0.12 10.12
C GLN A 100 12.18 1.06 9.20
N LEU A 101 11.65 1.32 8.00
CA LEU A 101 12.27 2.22 7.04
C LEU A 101 12.20 3.68 7.51
N LEU A 102 11.08 4.11 8.08
CA LEU A 102 10.88 5.45 8.64
C LEU A 102 11.76 5.69 9.87
N VAL A 103 11.81 4.73 10.81
CA VAL A 103 12.69 4.80 11.97
C VAL A 103 14.15 4.98 11.54
N ARG A 104 14.59 4.22 10.53
CA ARG A 104 15.94 4.35 9.97
C ARG A 104 16.15 5.69 9.27
N HIS A 105 15.16 6.22 8.55
CA HIS A 105 15.24 7.52 7.88
C HIS A 105 15.45 8.67 8.86
N ILE A 106 14.76 8.64 10.00
CA ILE A 106 14.83 9.72 10.99
C ILE A 106 15.96 9.59 12.01
N TYR A 107 16.67 8.46 12.02
CA TYR A 107 17.67 8.10 13.04
C TYR A 107 18.72 9.20 13.29
N ASP A 108 19.28 9.78 12.22
CA ASP A 108 20.32 10.81 12.30
C ASP A 108 19.78 12.24 12.08
N LYS A 109 18.46 12.45 12.14
CA LYS A 109 17.85 13.76 11.89
C LYS A 109 17.68 14.59 13.17
N SER A 110 17.47 15.89 13.01
CA SER A 110 17.22 16.80 14.13
C SER A 110 15.99 16.39 14.94
N LEU A 111 16.20 16.10 16.22
CA LEU A 111 15.17 15.64 17.16
C LEU A 111 14.02 16.63 17.34
N THR A 112 14.24 17.92 17.10
CA THR A 112 13.24 18.98 17.28
C THR A 112 12.56 19.40 15.98
N SER A 113 12.85 18.73 14.85
CA SER A 113 12.24 19.08 13.55
C SER A 113 10.79 18.62 13.45
N ASN A 114 9.96 19.39 12.76
CA ASN A 114 8.61 18.96 12.41
C ASN A 114 8.64 17.74 11.50
N HIS A 115 9.67 17.63 10.66
CA HIS A 115 9.90 16.45 9.82
C HIS A 115 10.00 15.15 10.63
N VAL A 116 10.82 15.13 11.69
CA VAL A 116 10.95 13.95 12.57
C VAL A 116 9.65 13.70 13.32
N ARG A 117 9.00 14.76 13.83
CA ARG A 117 7.71 14.63 14.52
C ARG A 117 6.62 14.03 13.62
N TYR A 118 6.57 14.44 12.36
CA TYR A 118 5.60 13.91 11.41
C TYR A 118 5.87 12.44 11.10
N ALA A 119 7.12 12.05 10.83
CA ALA A 119 7.46 10.64 10.61
C ALA A 119 7.12 9.75 11.82
N LEU A 120 7.29 10.25 13.05
CA LEU A 120 6.84 9.54 14.26
C LEU A 120 5.31 9.47 14.39
N THR A 121 4.60 10.48 13.87
CA THR A 121 3.12 10.46 13.81
C THR A 121 2.65 9.38 12.84
N GLU A 122 3.25 9.32 11.64
CA GLU A 122 3.01 8.25 10.65
C GLU A 122 3.28 6.87 11.24
N ILE A 123 4.41 6.66 11.93
CA ILE A 123 4.69 5.39 12.64
C ILE A 123 3.60 5.05 13.66
N ALA A 124 3.05 6.03 14.37
CA ALA A 124 1.98 5.81 15.34
C ALA A 124 0.66 5.44 14.65
N ASP A 125 0.35 6.06 13.51
CA ASP A 125 -0.83 5.75 12.70
C ASP A 125 -0.70 4.32 12.13
N GLU A 126 0.46 3.92 11.61
CA GLU A 126 0.71 2.54 11.16
C GLU A 126 0.59 1.48 12.27
N CYS A 127 0.96 1.81 13.51
CA CYS A 127 0.69 0.92 14.63
C CYS A 127 -0.81 0.68 14.81
N ARG A 128 -1.63 1.74 14.69
CA ARG A 128 -3.10 1.65 14.82
C ARG A 128 -3.73 0.92 13.65
N HIS A 129 -3.28 1.19 12.43
CA HIS A 129 -3.71 0.50 11.22
C HIS A 129 -3.48 -1.02 11.34
N SER A 130 -2.27 -1.43 11.73
CA SER A 130 -1.92 -2.83 11.92
C SER A 130 -2.79 -3.54 12.97
N MET A 131 -3.06 -2.88 14.10
CA MET A 131 -3.97 -3.41 15.12
C MET A 131 -5.41 -3.51 14.62
N MET A 132 -5.89 -2.49 13.91
CA MET A 132 -7.21 -2.45 13.29
C MET A 132 -7.39 -3.59 12.27
N PHE A 133 -6.42 -3.81 11.38
CA PHE A 133 -6.43 -4.91 10.41
C PHE A 133 -6.43 -6.28 11.10
N ALA A 134 -5.66 -6.46 12.17
CA ALA A 134 -5.67 -7.70 12.94
C ALA A 134 -7.05 -7.99 13.55
N ARG A 135 -7.75 -6.96 14.08
CA ARG A 135 -9.13 -7.10 14.57
C ARG A 135 -10.11 -7.40 13.44
N MET A 136 -9.96 -6.77 12.28
CA MET A 136 -10.79 -7.05 11.09
C MET A 136 -10.67 -8.51 10.64
N ILE A 137 -9.45 -9.06 10.57
CA ILE A 137 -9.22 -10.48 10.25
C ILE A 137 -9.94 -11.38 11.27
N LYS A 138 -9.78 -11.09 12.57
CA LYS A 138 -10.44 -11.85 13.64
C LYS A 138 -11.97 -11.78 13.53
N LYS A 139 -12.54 -10.60 13.26
CA LYS A 139 -13.98 -10.39 13.09
C LYS A 139 -14.54 -11.16 11.90
N GLY A 140 -13.79 -11.22 10.80
CA GLY A 140 -14.14 -12.01 9.62
C GLY A 140 -13.97 -13.52 9.78
N GLY A 141 -13.37 -14.01 10.87
CA GLY A 141 -13.21 -15.44 11.14
C GLY A 141 -12.35 -16.20 10.11
N ALA A 142 -11.59 -15.48 9.28
CA ALA A 142 -10.69 -16.08 8.30
C ALA A 142 -9.30 -16.29 8.94
N PRO A 143 -8.51 -17.28 8.48
CA PRO A 143 -7.12 -17.42 8.91
C PRO A 143 -6.29 -16.24 8.42
N THR A 144 -5.15 -15.99 9.08
CA THR A 144 -4.14 -15.06 8.58
C THR A 144 -3.36 -15.69 7.44
N TYR A 145 -2.99 -14.88 6.44
CA TYR A 145 -2.22 -15.35 5.29
C TYR A 145 -0.82 -14.76 5.28
N ARG A 146 0.19 -15.62 5.32
CA ARG A 146 1.58 -15.17 5.35
C ARG A 146 2.12 -14.95 3.94
N VAL A 147 2.95 -13.92 3.79
CA VAL A 147 3.75 -13.73 2.59
C VAL A 147 4.70 -14.92 2.39
N PRO A 148 4.90 -15.45 1.17
CA PRO A 148 5.79 -16.56 0.92
C PRO A 148 7.20 -16.32 1.47
N ARG A 149 7.84 -17.37 2.01
CA ARG A 149 9.11 -17.28 2.76
C ARG A 149 10.24 -16.58 1.99
N VAL A 150 10.30 -16.77 0.67
CA VAL A 150 11.28 -16.11 -0.20
C VAL A 150 11.13 -14.58 -0.14
N TYR A 151 9.92 -14.08 -0.36
CA TYR A 151 9.63 -12.64 -0.34
C TYR A 151 9.71 -12.05 1.07
N HIS A 152 9.31 -12.82 2.08
CA HIS A 152 9.47 -12.43 3.47
C HIS A 152 10.96 -12.20 3.83
N ASN A 153 11.86 -13.04 3.32
CA ASN A 153 13.31 -12.86 3.52
C ASN A 153 13.88 -11.74 2.64
N LEU A 154 13.38 -11.57 1.42
CA LEU A 154 13.76 -10.44 0.58
C LEU A 154 13.41 -9.10 1.24
N ALA A 155 12.25 -9.01 1.90
CA ALA A 155 11.88 -7.83 2.67
C ALA A 155 12.78 -7.58 3.89
N ARG A 156 13.36 -8.64 4.50
CA ARG A 156 14.38 -8.47 5.56
C ARG A 156 15.65 -7.83 5.02
N VAL A 157 16.07 -8.23 3.81
CA VAL A 157 17.20 -7.59 3.14
C VAL A 157 16.84 -6.15 2.81
N LEU A 158 15.71 -5.92 2.13
CA LEU A 158 15.23 -4.59 1.74
C LEU A 158 15.25 -3.62 2.92
N LYS A 159 14.58 -3.95 4.03
CA LYS A 159 14.51 -3.02 5.17
C LYS A 159 15.85 -2.75 5.86
N THR A 160 16.83 -3.63 5.65
CA THR A 160 18.19 -3.47 6.19
C THR A 160 19.07 -2.61 5.27
N VAL A 161 18.99 -2.81 3.95
CA VAL A 161 19.95 -2.23 2.97
C VAL A 161 19.33 -1.19 2.04
N SER A 162 18.03 -0.91 2.13
CA SER A 162 17.34 0.04 1.26
C SER A 162 18.01 1.42 1.31
N THR A 163 18.08 2.10 0.19
CA THR A 163 18.48 3.52 0.16
C THR A 163 17.37 4.37 0.77
N THR A 164 17.66 5.61 1.14
CA THR A 164 16.62 6.55 1.57
C THR A 164 15.54 6.72 0.48
N PRO A 165 15.88 7.02 -0.79
CA PRO A 165 14.89 7.09 -1.88
C PRO A 165 14.19 5.75 -2.15
N GLY A 166 14.91 4.64 -2.09
CA GLY A 166 14.33 3.29 -2.23
C GLY A 166 13.27 2.98 -1.18
N SER A 167 13.42 3.55 0.02
CA SER A 167 12.46 3.38 1.10
C SER A 167 11.13 4.05 0.79
N PHE A 168 11.15 5.31 0.37
CA PHE A 168 9.93 6.03 0.00
C PHE A 168 9.31 5.52 -1.31
N ALA A 169 10.12 5.07 -2.27
CA ALA A 169 9.61 4.42 -3.47
C ALA A 169 8.89 3.09 -3.16
N ALA A 170 9.42 2.30 -2.22
CA ALA A 170 8.77 1.08 -1.74
C ALA A 170 7.51 1.37 -0.93
N THR A 171 7.50 2.48 -0.18
CA THR A 171 6.36 2.98 0.61
C THR A 171 5.15 3.28 -0.28
N LEU A 172 5.35 4.11 -1.30
CA LEU A 172 4.29 4.48 -2.25
C LEU A 172 3.71 3.29 -3.03
N LEU A 173 4.51 2.23 -3.24
CA LEU A 173 4.07 1.04 -3.98
C LEU A 173 2.88 0.33 -3.31
N GLY A 174 2.94 0.13 -2.00
CA GLY A 174 1.88 -0.57 -1.29
C GLY A 174 0.67 0.32 -1.04
N GLU A 175 0.93 1.57 -0.65
CA GLU A 175 -0.10 2.52 -0.20
C GLU A 175 -1.06 2.88 -1.32
N GLU A 176 -0.58 3.26 -2.52
CA GLU A 176 -1.47 3.83 -3.53
C GLU A 176 -2.39 2.79 -4.20
N ILE A 177 -1.93 1.55 -4.36
CA ILE A 177 -2.75 0.46 -4.94
C ILE A 177 -3.85 0.06 -3.96
N LEU A 178 -3.51 -0.07 -2.68
CA LEU A 178 -4.47 -0.40 -1.63
C LEU A 178 -5.44 0.77 -1.38
N ASP A 179 -4.95 2.01 -1.33
CA ASP A 179 -5.77 3.24 -1.23
C ASP A 179 -6.83 3.29 -2.34
N TRP A 180 -6.46 2.99 -3.58
CA TRP A 180 -7.42 2.96 -4.69
C TRP A 180 -8.54 1.93 -4.45
N MET A 181 -8.21 0.71 -4.03
CA MET A 181 -9.20 -0.31 -3.73
C MET A 181 -10.08 0.05 -2.53
N GLN A 182 -9.49 0.63 -1.49
CA GLN A 182 -10.21 1.04 -0.28
C GLN A 182 -11.16 2.20 -0.56
N ARG A 183 -10.81 3.12 -1.47
CA ARG A 183 -11.70 4.20 -1.95
C ARG A 183 -12.93 3.69 -2.68
N LEU A 184 -12.85 2.51 -3.30
CA LEU A 184 -14.01 1.82 -3.87
C LEU A 184 -14.81 1.04 -2.80
N THR A 185 -14.14 0.62 -1.73
CA THR A 185 -14.71 -0.25 -0.70
C THR A 185 -15.55 0.50 0.33
N PHE A 186 -15.03 1.59 0.92
CA PHE A 186 -15.75 2.27 2.01
C PHE A 186 -17.12 2.88 1.60
N PRO A 187 -17.35 3.40 0.37
CA PRO A 187 -18.67 3.89 0.00
C PRO A 187 -19.66 2.77 -0.37
N ASP A 188 -19.19 1.55 -0.64
CA ASP A 188 -20.04 0.44 -1.12
C ASP A 188 -20.89 -0.16 0.01
N GLU A 189 -22.20 0.09 -0.01
CA GLU A 189 -23.14 -0.39 1.01
C GLU A 189 -23.39 -1.91 0.99
N ARG A 190 -22.94 -2.61 -0.07
CA ARG A 190 -22.95 -4.08 -0.14
C ARG A 190 -21.90 -4.70 0.77
N VAL A 191 -20.92 -3.91 1.23
CA VAL A 191 -19.81 -4.36 2.07
C VAL A 191 -20.16 -4.22 3.56
N GLN A 192 -19.65 -5.15 4.37
CA GLN A 192 -19.76 -5.14 5.84
C GLN A 192 -19.45 -3.74 6.41
N THR A 193 -20.32 -3.23 7.28
CA THR A 193 -20.16 -1.88 7.87
C THR A 193 -18.81 -1.70 8.56
N ILE A 194 -18.34 -2.75 9.26
CA ILE A 194 -17.02 -2.73 9.91
C ILE A 194 -15.87 -2.57 8.89
N VAL A 195 -15.92 -3.27 7.75
CA VAL A 195 -14.89 -3.17 6.70
C VAL A 195 -14.91 -1.79 6.06
N ARG A 196 -16.09 -1.22 5.82
CA ARG A 196 -16.23 0.16 5.34
C ARG A 196 -15.63 1.16 6.31
N GLY A 197 -15.86 0.99 7.61
CA GLY A 197 -15.27 1.83 8.65
C GLY A 197 -13.74 1.73 8.68
N VAL A 198 -13.19 0.52 8.66
CA VAL A 198 -11.74 0.26 8.61
C VAL A 198 -11.09 0.92 7.41
N THR A 199 -11.66 0.69 6.22
CA THR A 199 -11.14 1.25 4.96
C THR A 199 -11.27 2.78 4.88
N ARG A 200 -12.34 3.36 5.46
CA ARG A 200 -12.50 4.82 5.56
C ARG A 200 -11.43 5.45 6.44
N ILE A 201 -11.19 4.91 7.64
CA ILE A 201 -10.18 5.42 8.56
C ILE A 201 -8.81 5.39 7.86
N HIS A 202 -8.42 4.22 7.34
CA HIS A 202 -7.15 4.05 6.66
C HIS A 202 -6.95 5.04 5.51
N VAL A 203 -7.92 5.17 4.59
CA VAL A 203 -7.84 6.09 3.44
C VAL A 203 -7.67 7.56 3.84
N VAL A 204 -8.30 7.99 4.94
CA VAL A 204 -8.21 9.38 5.41
C VAL A 204 -6.82 9.67 6.00
N GLU A 205 -6.23 8.69 6.67
CA GLU A 205 -4.89 8.78 7.25
C GLU A 205 -3.81 8.70 6.16
N GLU A 206 -3.93 7.70 5.28
CA GLU A 206 -2.95 7.36 4.24
C GLU A 206 -2.76 8.44 3.18
N ALA A 207 -3.78 9.27 2.93
CA ALA A 207 -3.64 10.41 2.02
C ALA A 207 -2.51 11.37 2.42
N ARG A 208 -2.19 11.44 3.72
CA ARG A 208 -1.10 12.27 4.25
C ARG A 208 0.25 11.57 4.10
N HIS A 209 0.32 10.27 4.37
CA HIS A 209 1.52 9.44 4.23
C HIS A 209 2.00 9.43 2.78
N VAL A 210 1.10 9.17 1.83
CA VAL A 210 1.37 9.25 0.39
C VAL A 210 1.92 10.63 0.01
N ARG A 211 1.32 11.72 0.53
CA ARG A 211 1.79 13.08 0.24
C ARG A 211 3.20 13.33 0.78
N TYR A 212 3.47 12.90 2.02
CA TYR A 212 4.80 13.00 2.62
C TYR A 212 5.84 12.19 1.83
N ALA A 213 5.51 10.95 1.50
CA ALA A 213 6.37 10.05 0.76
C ALA A 213 6.68 10.56 -0.66
N ARG A 214 5.70 11.14 -1.36
CA ARG A 214 5.92 11.79 -2.67
C ARG A 214 6.90 12.97 -2.57
N GLU A 215 6.71 13.88 -1.60
CA GLU A 215 7.59 15.04 -1.43
C GLU A 215 9.02 14.63 -1.04
N GLU A 216 9.17 13.63 -0.17
CA GLU A 216 10.48 13.11 0.22
C GLU A 216 11.16 12.35 -0.93
N LEU A 217 10.43 11.53 -1.68
CA LEU A 217 10.99 10.81 -2.82
C LEU A 217 11.47 11.78 -3.90
N ARG A 218 10.67 12.81 -4.25
CA ARG A 218 11.08 13.87 -5.17
C ARG A 218 12.39 14.51 -4.74
N ARG A 219 12.49 14.95 -3.48
CA ARG A 219 13.70 15.57 -2.94
C ARG A 219 14.90 14.65 -3.02
N GLN A 220 14.73 13.40 -2.62
CA GLN A 220 15.83 12.45 -2.56
C GLN A 220 16.27 12.02 -3.95
N MET A 221 15.36 11.88 -4.92
CA MET A 221 15.74 11.59 -6.31
C MET A 221 16.52 12.73 -6.98
N VAL A 222 16.32 13.98 -6.55
CA VAL A 222 17.14 15.12 -6.99
C VAL A 222 18.50 15.13 -6.32
N SER A 223 18.57 14.94 -4.99
CA SER A 223 19.81 15.11 -4.22
C SER A 223 20.70 13.86 -4.13
N ALA A 224 20.17 12.67 -4.36
CA ALA A 224 20.89 11.42 -4.16
C ALA A 224 21.98 11.19 -5.23
N PRO A 225 23.10 10.54 -4.86
CA PRO A 225 24.13 10.17 -5.81
C PRO A 225 23.60 9.19 -6.88
N ARG A 226 24.26 9.16 -8.04
CA ARG A 226 23.82 8.37 -9.21
C ARG A 226 23.55 6.90 -8.89
N TRP A 227 24.40 6.28 -8.07
CA TRP A 227 24.27 4.86 -7.71
C TRP A 227 23.02 4.59 -6.84
N GLU A 228 22.69 5.47 -5.90
CA GLU A 228 21.47 5.32 -5.08
C GLU A 228 20.21 5.46 -5.90
N ARG A 229 20.22 6.41 -6.85
CA ARG A 229 19.10 6.59 -7.78
C ARG A 229 18.91 5.34 -8.62
N GLU A 230 19.98 4.80 -9.20
CA GLU A 230 19.87 3.60 -10.03
C GLU A 230 19.43 2.37 -9.23
N LEU A 231 19.98 2.19 -8.02
CA LEU A 231 19.53 1.14 -7.11
C LEU A 231 18.06 1.31 -6.74
N THR A 232 17.59 2.54 -6.51
CA THR A 232 16.17 2.85 -6.25
C THR A 232 15.30 2.44 -7.43
N ARG A 233 15.69 2.75 -8.67
CA ARG A 233 14.92 2.36 -9.87
C ARG A 233 14.77 0.86 -9.99
N ILE A 234 15.88 0.12 -9.86
CA ILE A 234 15.90 -1.33 -10.00
C ILE A 234 15.11 -1.97 -8.84
N SER A 235 15.39 -1.58 -7.60
CA SER A 235 14.71 -2.14 -6.42
C SER A 235 13.22 -1.83 -6.38
N CYS A 236 12.79 -0.64 -6.84
CA CYS A 236 11.38 -0.27 -6.96
C CYS A 236 10.67 -1.15 -8.00
N GLY A 237 11.29 -1.38 -9.17
CA GLY A 237 10.76 -2.29 -10.19
C GLY A 237 10.67 -3.74 -9.72
N GLU A 238 11.65 -4.24 -8.97
CA GLU A 238 11.58 -5.58 -8.37
C GLU A 238 10.53 -5.65 -7.24
N ALA A 239 10.43 -4.62 -6.40
CA ALA A 239 9.40 -4.53 -5.37
C ALA A 239 7.99 -4.60 -5.99
N ALA A 240 7.76 -3.94 -7.13
CA ALA A 240 6.50 -4.02 -7.88
C ALA A 240 6.13 -5.47 -8.25
N ARG A 241 7.10 -6.27 -8.70
CA ARG A 241 6.89 -7.70 -9.03
C ARG A 241 6.56 -8.53 -7.79
N VAL A 242 7.27 -8.28 -6.68
CA VAL A 242 7.03 -8.96 -5.40
C VAL A 242 5.63 -8.64 -4.90
N PHE A 243 5.26 -7.35 -4.91
CA PHE A 243 3.96 -6.88 -4.45
C PHE A 243 2.81 -7.46 -5.29
N ALA A 244 2.92 -7.41 -6.61
CA ALA A 244 1.95 -8.03 -7.52
C ALA A 244 1.78 -9.54 -7.26
N THR A 245 2.87 -10.24 -6.92
CA THR A 245 2.83 -11.67 -6.61
C THR A 245 2.23 -11.98 -5.23
N CYS A 246 2.50 -11.13 -4.24
CA CYS A 246 2.06 -11.36 -2.85
C CYS A 246 0.66 -10.84 -2.56
N PHE A 247 0.04 -10.13 -3.50
CA PHE A 247 -1.25 -9.45 -3.32
C PHE A 247 -2.37 -10.37 -2.82
N VAL A 248 -2.45 -11.59 -3.37
CA VAL A 248 -3.39 -12.62 -2.91
C VAL A 248 -2.63 -13.90 -2.64
N ASN A 249 -2.73 -14.41 -1.42
CA ASN A 249 -2.12 -15.70 -1.07
C ASN A 249 -2.93 -16.84 -1.72
N PRO A 250 -2.33 -17.72 -2.53
CA PRO A 250 -3.05 -18.81 -3.19
C PRO A 250 -3.77 -19.80 -2.26
N GLN A 251 -3.44 -19.83 -0.97
CA GLN A 251 -4.12 -20.64 0.02
C GLN A 251 -5.58 -20.21 0.23
N VAL A 252 -5.96 -18.97 -0.14
CA VAL A 252 -7.36 -18.52 -0.09
C VAL A 252 -8.26 -19.45 -0.90
N TYR A 253 -7.80 -19.93 -2.06
CA TYR A 253 -8.59 -20.77 -2.96
C TYR A 253 -8.83 -22.16 -2.35
N GLU A 254 -7.81 -22.75 -1.73
CA GLU A 254 -7.93 -24.06 -1.06
C GLU A 254 -8.92 -23.98 0.11
N ASN A 255 -8.89 -22.87 0.87
CA ASN A 255 -9.77 -22.67 2.02
C ASN A 255 -11.24 -22.52 1.65
N VAL A 256 -11.55 -22.08 0.42
CA VAL A 256 -12.93 -21.97 -0.09
C VAL A 256 -13.33 -23.17 -0.98
N GLY A 257 -12.54 -24.23 -0.96
CA GLY A 257 -12.83 -25.49 -1.67
C GLY A 257 -12.53 -25.47 -3.18
N LEU A 258 -11.69 -24.56 -3.66
CA LEU A 258 -11.27 -24.50 -5.07
C LEU A 258 -9.92 -25.19 -5.29
N ASP A 259 -9.72 -25.74 -6.49
CA ASP A 259 -8.39 -26.19 -6.90
C ASP A 259 -7.44 -25.00 -7.07
N ARG A 260 -6.38 -25.00 -6.26
CA ARG A 260 -5.39 -23.91 -6.25
C ARG A 260 -4.75 -23.67 -7.61
N ARG A 261 -4.43 -24.73 -8.35
CA ARG A 261 -3.69 -24.61 -9.61
C ARG A 261 -4.59 -24.01 -10.68
N GLU A 262 -5.82 -24.48 -10.78
CA GLU A 262 -6.85 -23.93 -11.66
C GLU A 262 -7.13 -22.46 -11.32
N ALA A 263 -7.40 -22.15 -10.05
CA ALA A 263 -7.70 -20.79 -9.61
C ALA A 263 -6.55 -19.83 -9.97
N VAL A 264 -5.31 -20.17 -9.60
CA VAL A 264 -4.13 -19.33 -9.92
C VAL A 264 -3.94 -19.18 -11.42
N ALA A 265 -4.18 -20.22 -12.23
CA ALA A 265 -4.10 -20.13 -13.68
C ALA A 265 -5.14 -19.16 -14.25
N GLN A 266 -6.38 -19.20 -13.75
CA GLN A 266 -7.44 -18.30 -14.19
C GLN A 266 -7.22 -16.86 -13.74
N VAL A 267 -6.71 -16.63 -12.51
CA VAL A 267 -6.32 -15.29 -12.05
C VAL A 267 -5.23 -14.69 -12.95
N LYS A 268 -4.23 -15.46 -13.34
CA LYS A 268 -3.17 -15.00 -14.26
C LYS A 268 -3.70 -14.70 -15.67
N ALA A 269 -4.68 -15.46 -16.14
CA ALA A 269 -5.30 -15.27 -17.44
C ALA A 269 -6.36 -14.15 -17.46
N SER A 270 -6.87 -13.74 -16.29
CA SER A 270 -7.95 -12.76 -16.17
C SER A 270 -7.54 -11.38 -16.69
N GLY A 271 -8.28 -10.91 -17.71
CA GLY A 271 -8.17 -9.53 -18.21
C GLY A 271 -8.64 -8.52 -17.16
N HIS A 272 -9.80 -8.78 -16.56
CA HIS A 272 -10.37 -7.96 -15.48
C HIS A 272 -9.39 -7.77 -14.33
N ARG A 273 -8.74 -8.84 -13.85
CA ARG A 273 -7.77 -8.75 -12.76
C ARG A 273 -6.57 -7.87 -13.13
N ARG A 274 -6.12 -7.95 -14.39
CA ARG A 274 -5.02 -7.12 -14.89
C ARG A 274 -5.43 -5.65 -14.93
N GLU A 275 -6.62 -5.35 -15.42
CA GLU A 275 -7.17 -3.99 -15.47
C GLU A 275 -7.33 -3.39 -14.07
N VAL A 276 -7.83 -4.16 -13.11
CA VAL A 276 -7.94 -3.74 -11.70
C VAL A 276 -6.56 -3.38 -11.13
N MET A 277 -5.54 -4.21 -11.35
CA MET A 277 -4.20 -3.95 -10.82
C MET A 277 -3.50 -2.78 -11.52
N GLN A 278 -3.68 -2.62 -12.83
CA GLN A 278 -3.15 -1.49 -13.59
C GLN A 278 -3.85 -0.17 -13.21
N SER A 279 -5.16 -0.21 -13.00
CA SER A 279 -5.95 0.96 -12.57
C SER A 279 -5.52 1.42 -11.17
N GLY A 280 -5.36 0.48 -10.24
CA GLY A 280 -4.86 0.78 -8.89
C GLY A 280 -3.44 1.36 -8.89
N ALA A 281 -2.56 0.89 -9.79
CA ALA A 281 -1.19 1.37 -9.91
C ALA A 281 -1.04 2.63 -10.79
N GLY A 282 -2.10 3.12 -11.45
CA GLY A 282 -2.02 4.18 -12.45
C GLY A 282 -1.41 5.47 -11.92
N ARG A 283 -1.96 6.02 -10.83
CA ARG A 283 -1.46 7.28 -10.20
C ARG A 283 -0.03 7.17 -9.71
N LEU A 284 0.36 5.99 -9.23
CA LEU A 284 1.71 5.71 -8.77
C LEU A 284 2.68 5.66 -9.93
N THR A 285 2.35 4.87 -10.96
CA THR A 285 3.22 4.70 -12.12
C THR A 285 3.41 6.02 -12.86
N GLU A 286 2.36 6.81 -13.06
CA GLU A 286 2.48 8.18 -13.61
C GLU A 286 3.46 9.04 -12.80
N PHE A 287 3.27 9.11 -11.48
CA PHE A 287 4.16 9.88 -10.60
C PHE A 287 5.63 9.40 -10.66
N LEU A 288 5.86 8.08 -10.61
CA LEU A 288 7.20 7.51 -10.69
C LEU A 288 7.86 7.74 -12.06
N ASP A 289 7.06 7.88 -13.12
CA ASP A 289 7.57 8.25 -14.45
C ASP A 289 8.05 9.69 -14.47
N ASP A 290 7.22 10.61 -13.98
CA ASP A 290 7.50 12.05 -13.96
C ASP A 290 8.80 12.36 -13.22
N ILE A 291 9.06 11.69 -12.09
CA ILE A 291 10.27 11.89 -11.30
C ILE A 291 11.48 11.05 -11.80
N GLY A 292 11.32 10.33 -12.91
CA GLY A 292 12.38 9.58 -13.58
C GLY A 292 12.82 8.30 -12.83
N VAL A 293 11.94 7.72 -12.01
CA VAL A 293 12.16 6.41 -11.39
C VAL A 293 11.93 5.28 -12.40
N MET A 294 11.04 5.46 -13.38
CA MET A 294 10.72 4.44 -14.39
C MET A 294 11.43 4.65 -15.73
N ASN A 295 12.72 4.34 -15.79
CA ASN A 295 13.51 4.38 -17.03
C ASN A 295 14.23 3.07 -17.36
N GLY A 296 14.53 2.84 -18.64
CA GLY A 296 15.36 1.72 -19.09
C GLY A 296 14.95 0.35 -18.52
N LEU A 297 15.83 -0.25 -17.72
CA LEU A 297 15.60 -1.56 -17.11
C LEU A 297 14.45 -1.55 -16.10
N SER A 298 14.35 -0.55 -15.24
CA SER A 298 13.28 -0.47 -14.23
C SER A 298 11.88 -0.47 -14.85
N ARG A 299 11.70 0.23 -15.97
CA ARG A 299 10.43 0.21 -16.72
C ARG A 299 10.07 -1.19 -17.21
N ARG A 300 11.05 -2.00 -17.65
CA ARG A 300 10.82 -3.40 -18.04
C ARG A 300 10.36 -4.24 -16.86
N LEU A 301 10.94 -4.01 -15.67
CA LEU A 301 10.53 -4.69 -14.43
C LEU A 301 9.09 -4.35 -14.06
N TRP A 302 8.72 -3.06 -14.12
CA TRP A 302 7.34 -2.59 -13.94
C TRP A 302 6.37 -3.24 -14.91
N LYS A 303 6.68 -3.30 -16.21
CA LYS A 303 5.84 -4.02 -17.19
C LYS A 303 5.71 -5.50 -16.85
N SER A 304 6.82 -6.15 -16.49
CA SER A 304 6.80 -7.58 -16.11
C SER A 304 6.04 -7.87 -14.81
N SER A 305 5.82 -6.87 -13.95
CA SER A 305 4.99 -7.01 -12.76
C SER A 305 3.49 -7.10 -13.08
N GLY A 306 3.10 -6.66 -14.28
CA GLY A 306 1.70 -6.53 -14.69
C GLY A 306 1.00 -5.27 -14.16
N LEU A 307 1.67 -4.47 -13.32
CA LEU A 307 1.13 -3.21 -12.79
C LEU A 307 1.23 -2.03 -13.78
N LEU A 308 2.12 -2.14 -14.77
CA LEU A 308 2.28 -1.17 -15.85
C LEU A 308 1.90 -1.82 -17.18
N ALA A 309 1.18 -1.08 -18.02
CA ALA A 309 0.77 -1.51 -19.37
C ALA A 309 1.93 -1.59 -20.39
#